data_AF-A0A670K9S4-F1
#
_entry.id   AF-A0A670K9S4-F1
#
_cell.length_a   1.000
_cell.length_b   1.000
_cell.length_c   1.000
_cell.angle_alpha   90.00
_cell.angle_beta   90.00
_cell.angle_gamma   90.00
#
_symmetry.space_group_name_H-M   'P 1'
#
loop_
_entity.id
_entity.type
_entity.pdbx_description
1 polymer ?
#
loop_
_entity_poly.entity_id
_entity_poly.type
_entity_poly.pdbx_seq_one_letter_code
_entity_poly.pdbx_strand_id
1 'polypeptide(L)'
;KDERKKYVDTPYGKPSDALILGKIKNVDCVLLARHGRHHTIIPSHVNYRANLWALKEEGCTHLLVTTACGSLREEIQPGDVVIIDQFIDRTTKRHLTFYDGSCPGLPGVCHIPMAEPFCAKTREVLMDVAKKLGIKSHSKGTMITIEGPRFSSRAESLMFRSWGGDVINMTTVPEVVLAREAGLCYASIAMATDYDCWKEHEETVSDSCFSLLALVAKPGSLGS
;
A
#
# COMPACT_ATOMS: atom_id res chain seq x y z
N LYS A 1 6.52 -23.16 -7.82
CA LYS A 1 7.38 -23.85 -8.82
C LYS A 1 6.95 -23.55 -10.26
N ASP A 2 6.31 -22.39 -10.49
CA ASP A 2 5.98 -21.89 -11.83
C ASP A 2 5.89 -20.36 -11.75
N GLU A 3 7.01 -19.72 -11.41
CA GLU A 3 7.10 -18.26 -11.34
C GLU A 3 7.45 -17.72 -12.72
N ARG A 4 6.54 -16.95 -13.33
CA ARG A 4 6.80 -16.30 -14.62
C ARG A 4 7.00 -14.81 -14.42
N LYS A 5 8.16 -14.30 -14.83
CA LYS A 5 8.45 -12.86 -14.81
C LYS A 5 7.93 -12.22 -16.10
N LYS A 6 7.22 -11.10 -15.97
CA LYS A 6 6.71 -10.30 -17.10
C LYS A 6 7.13 -8.85 -16.92
N TYR A 7 7.96 -8.36 -17.84
CA TYR A 7 8.30 -6.94 -17.94
C TYR A 7 7.25 -6.26 -18.84
N VAL A 8 6.74 -5.11 -18.42
CA VAL A 8 5.71 -4.37 -19.14
C VAL A 8 6.04 -2.87 -19.14
N ASP A 9 5.58 -2.18 -20.17
CA ASP A 9 5.53 -0.72 -20.23
C ASP A 9 4.08 -0.26 -20.03
N THR A 10 3.89 0.93 -19.46
CA THR A 10 2.57 1.54 -19.27
C THR A 10 2.55 2.95 -19.86
N PRO A 11 1.39 3.57 -20.07
CA PRO A 11 1.29 4.98 -20.45
C PRO A 11 1.98 5.94 -19.46
N TYR A 12 2.25 5.50 -18.22
CA TYR A 12 2.89 6.29 -17.17
C TYR A 12 4.37 5.92 -16.96
N GLY A 13 4.96 5.16 -17.90
CA GLY A 13 6.33 4.65 -17.81
C GLY A 13 6.40 3.23 -17.26
N LYS A 14 7.59 2.84 -16.78
CA LYS A 14 7.86 1.49 -16.28
C LYS A 14 7.40 1.31 -14.83
N PRO A 15 6.83 0.14 -14.46
CA PRO A 15 6.67 -0.26 -13.07
C PRO A 15 8.03 -0.39 -12.37
N SER A 16 8.00 -0.48 -11.05
CA SER A 16 9.21 -0.60 -10.21
C SER A 16 10.06 -1.85 -10.52
N ASP A 17 9.43 -2.93 -10.98
CA ASP A 17 10.10 -4.18 -11.38
C ASP A 17 9.19 -5.00 -12.32
N ALA A 18 9.65 -6.18 -12.75
CA ALA A 18 8.82 -7.17 -13.39
C ALA A 18 7.66 -7.61 -12.49
N LEU A 19 6.51 -7.84 -13.13
CA LEU A 19 5.40 -8.58 -12.53
C LEU A 19 5.80 -10.05 -12.40
N ILE A 20 5.62 -10.62 -11.21
CA ILE A 20 5.85 -12.04 -10.95
C ILE A 20 4.49 -12.73 -10.91
N LEU A 21 4.18 -13.47 -11.98
CA LEU A 21 2.94 -14.19 -12.15
C LEU A 21 3.05 -15.57 -11.48
N GLY A 22 1.98 -15.99 -10.81
CA GLY A 22 1.89 -17.31 -10.20
C GLY A 22 0.49 -17.61 -9.71
N LYS A 23 0.37 -18.62 -8.85
CA LYS A 23 -0.90 -19.02 -8.22
C LYS A 23 -0.71 -19.28 -6.73
N ILE A 24 -1.71 -18.90 -5.94
CA ILE A 24 -1.89 -19.38 -4.57
C ILE A 24 -3.11 -20.28 -4.57
N LYS A 25 -2.90 -21.59 -4.37
CA LYS A 25 -3.91 -22.62 -4.65
C LYS A 25 -4.45 -22.46 -6.08
N ASN A 26 -5.74 -22.20 -6.25
CA ASN A 26 -6.40 -22.03 -7.55
C ASN A 26 -6.61 -20.56 -7.93
N VAL A 27 -6.01 -19.61 -7.19
CA VAL A 27 -6.18 -18.17 -7.40
C VAL A 27 -4.94 -17.62 -8.10
N ASP A 28 -5.12 -16.97 -9.26
CA ASP A 28 -4.04 -16.29 -9.97
C ASP A 28 -3.48 -15.13 -9.12
N CYS A 29 -2.17 -14.92 -9.12
CA CYS A 29 -1.53 -13.90 -8.30
C CYS A 29 -0.44 -13.17 -9.09
N VAL A 30 -0.25 -11.89 -8.78
CA VAL A 30 0.74 -11.04 -9.44
C VAL A 30 1.51 -10.27 -8.38
N LEU A 31 2.72 -10.71 -8.05
CA LEU A 31 3.58 -10.01 -7.10
C LEU A 31 4.37 -8.90 -7.82
N LEU A 32 4.46 -7.71 -7.21
CA LEU A 32 5.24 -6.59 -7.71
C LEU A 32 5.98 -5.90 -6.57
N ALA A 33 7.31 -5.84 -6.62
CA ALA A 33 8.10 -5.17 -5.59
C ALA A 33 8.01 -3.64 -5.73
N ARG A 34 7.35 -2.96 -4.77
CA ARG A 34 7.15 -1.49 -4.76
C ARG A 34 8.45 -0.70 -4.95
N HIS A 35 9.53 -1.13 -4.30
CA HIS A 35 10.85 -0.46 -4.31
C HIS A 35 11.85 -1.12 -5.29
N GLY A 36 11.37 -2.00 -6.16
CA GLY A 36 12.21 -2.95 -6.90
C GLY A 36 12.69 -4.09 -6.01
N ARG A 37 13.01 -5.25 -6.60
CA ARG A 37 13.45 -6.44 -5.84
C ARG A 37 14.73 -6.24 -5.03
N HIS A 38 15.51 -5.23 -5.38
CA HIS A 38 16.77 -4.85 -4.72
C HIS A 38 16.61 -3.64 -3.79
N HIS A 39 15.38 -3.16 -3.57
CA HIS A 39 15.08 -2.01 -2.70
C HIS A 39 15.86 -0.73 -3.06
N THR A 40 15.98 -0.43 -4.35
CA THR A 40 16.80 0.69 -4.85
C THR A 40 16.00 1.96 -5.13
N ILE A 41 14.67 1.91 -5.06
CA ILE A 41 13.78 3.04 -5.38
C ILE A 41 13.20 3.61 -4.08
N ILE A 42 13.57 4.83 -3.72
CA ILE A 42 13.01 5.52 -2.55
C ILE A 42 11.49 5.79 -2.73
N PRO A 43 10.70 5.90 -1.64
CA PRO A 43 9.25 6.08 -1.72
C PRO A 43 8.78 7.20 -2.65
N SER A 44 9.40 8.38 -2.60
CA SER A 44 9.07 9.53 -3.47
C SER A 44 9.26 9.26 -4.97
N HIS A 45 10.13 8.31 -5.34
CA HIS A 45 10.45 7.99 -6.73
C HIS A 45 9.75 6.73 -7.23
N VAL A 46 8.97 6.05 -6.38
CA VAL A 46 8.16 4.93 -6.81
C VAL A 46 7.16 5.43 -7.86
N ASN A 47 7.14 4.78 -9.03
CA ASN A 47 6.18 5.08 -10.07
C ASN A 47 4.84 4.39 -9.77
N TYR A 48 4.10 4.92 -8.80
CA TYR A 48 2.82 4.35 -8.37
C TYR A 48 1.85 4.20 -9.55
N ARG A 49 1.74 5.20 -10.44
CA ARG A 49 0.85 5.12 -11.61
C ARG A 49 1.19 3.91 -12.49
N ALA A 50 2.46 3.72 -12.85
CA ALA A 50 2.85 2.57 -13.65
C ALA A 50 2.60 1.24 -12.92
N ASN A 51 2.86 1.18 -11.60
CA ASN A 51 2.59 -0.02 -10.81
C ASN A 51 1.10 -0.40 -10.83
N LEU A 52 0.22 0.55 -10.48
CA LEU A 52 -1.22 0.31 -10.44
C LEU A 52 -1.79 0.03 -11.83
N TRP A 53 -1.33 0.74 -12.86
CA TRP A 53 -1.76 0.52 -14.23
C TRP A 53 -1.37 -0.86 -14.74
N ALA A 54 -0.12 -1.27 -14.53
CA ALA A 54 0.36 -2.59 -14.95
C ALA A 54 -0.44 -3.72 -14.28
N LEU A 55 -0.78 -3.57 -12.99
CA LEU A 55 -1.60 -4.53 -12.27
C LEU A 55 -3.04 -4.54 -12.81
N LYS A 56 -3.65 -3.38 -13.07
CA LYS A 56 -4.97 -3.28 -13.70
C LYS A 56 -4.99 -3.99 -15.06
N GLU A 57 -4.01 -3.72 -15.93
CA GLU A 57 -3.90 -4.33 -17.26
C GLU A 57 -3.62 -5.84 -17.24
N GLU A 58 -2.95 -6.34 -16.19
CA GLU A 58 -2.79 -7.78 -15.97
C GLU A 58 -4.10 -8.47 -15.52
N GLY A 59 -5.16 -7.69 -15.32
CA GLY A 59 -6.48 -8.16 -14.91
C GLY A 59 -6.63 -8.32 -13.39
N CYS A 60 -5.80 -7.64 -12.59
CA CYS A 60 -5.98 -7.59 -11.15
C CYS A 60 -7.36 -7.02 -10.79
N THR A 61 -8.02 -7.61 -9.80
CA THR A 61 -9.28 -7.08 -9.21
C THR A 61 -9.10 -6.61 -7.78
N HIS A 62 -8.10 -7.16 -7.07
CA HIS A 62 -7.79 -6.86 -5.69
C HIS A 62 -6.31 -6.54 -5.54
N LEU A 63 -5.98 -5.70 -4.56
CA LEU A 63 -4.61 -5.37 -4.18
C LEU A 63 -4.47 -5.56 -2.67
N LEU A 64 -3.58 -6.47 -2.26
CA LEU A 64 -3.29 -6.77 -0.86
C LEU A 64 -1.89 -6.28 -0.51
N VAL A 65 -1.79 -5.06 -0.03
CA VAL A 65 -0.48 -4.42 0.10
C VAL A 65 0.09 -4.66 1.49
N THR A 66 1.42 -4.76 1.58
CA THR A 66 2.12 -4.70 2.87
C THR A 66 2.92 -3.41 2.95
N THR A 67 3.05 -2.88 4.16
CA THR A 67 3.87 -1.70 4.45
C THR A 67 4.45 -1.80 5.86
N ALA A 68 5.75 -1.57 5.99
CA ALA A 68 6.33 -1.15 7.28
C ALA A 68 5.73 0.20 7.68
N CYS A 69 5.59 0.43 8.97
CA CYS A 69 5.17 1.71 9.52
C CYS A 69 5.70 1.88 10.94
N GLY A 70 5.90 3.13 11.33
CA GLY A 70 6.08 3.49 12.73
C GLY A 70 4.73 3.56 13.42
N SER A 71 4.68 3.12 14.67
CA SER A 71 3.51 3.27 15.53
C SER A 71 3.47 4.65 16.15
N LEU A 72 2.29 5.29 16.09
CA LEU A 72 2.00 6.54 16.78
C LEU A 72 1.12 6.31 18.02
N ARG A 73 1.01 5.07 18.52
CA ARG A 73 0.12 4.68 19.64
C ARG A 73 0.80 3.67 20.55
N GLU A 74 0.60 3.76 21.86
CA GLU A 74 1.26 2.83 22.80
C GLU A 74 0.74 1.39 22.64
N GLU A 75 -0.55 1.25 22.32
CA GLU A 75 -1.24 -0.03 22.15
C GLU A 75 -0.89 -0.76 20.84
N ILE A 76 -0.34 -0.05 19.84
CA ILE A 76 0.14 -0.64 18.58
C ILE A 76 1.64 -0.87 18.74
N GLN A 77 2.01 -2.11 19.08
CA GLN A 77 3.40 -2.45 19.41
C GLN A 77 4.15 -2.91 18.15
N PRO A 78 5.48 -2.73 18.07
CA PRO A 78 6.29 -3.36 17.04
C PRO A 78 5.99 -4.87 16.93
N GLY A 79 5.74 -5.34 15.71
CA GLY A 79 5.25 -6.69 15.41
C GLY A 79 3.72 -6.80 15.27
N ASP A 80 2.96 -5.82 15.76
CA ASP A 80 1.51 -5.79 15.56
C ASP A 80 1.15 -5.47 14.10
N VAL A 81 0.04 -6.05 13.65
CA VAL A 81 -0.56 -5.76 12.35
C VAL A 81 -1.71 -4.77 12.51
N VAL A 82 -1.82 -3.80 11.61
CA VAL A 82 -2.95 -2.87 11.52
C VAL A 82 -3.59 -2.99 10.15
N ILE A 83 -4.88 -3.36 10.10
CA ILE A 83 -5.67 -3.35 8.87
C ILE A 83 -6.31 -1.97 8.75
N ILE A 84 -5.53 -1.02 8.23
CA ILE A 84 -5.90 0.41 8.16
C ILE A 84 -7.19 0.64 7.38
N ASP A 85 -7.95 1.66 7.80
CA ASP A 85 -9.23 2.07 7.23
C ASP A 85 -9.27 3.54 6.80
N GLN A 86 -8.31 4.34 7.27
CA GLN A 86 -8.20 5.76 6.97
C GLN A 86 -6.75 6.15 6.69
N PHE A 87 -6.56 7.32 6.09
CA PHE A 87 -5.24 7.93 5.93
C PHE A 87 -5.30 9.45 6.01
N ILE A 88 -4.17 10.07 6.32
CA ILE A 88 -3.91 11.50 6.18
C ILE A 88 -2.69 11.66 5.28
N ASP A 89 -2.86 12.44 4.21
CA ASP A 89 -1.81 12.66 3.21
C ASP A 89 -0.89 13.84 3.60
N ARG A 90 0.41 13.55 3.72
CA ARG A 90 1.49 14.51 3.90
C ARG A 90 2.57 14.35 2.83
N THR A 91 2.23 13.72 1.71
CA THR A 91 3.06 13.71 0.50
C THR A 91 2.95 15.05 -0.24
N THR A 92 3.95 15.35 -1.06
CA THR A 92 4.12 16.66 -1.72
C THR A 92 4.69 16.58 -3.14
N LYS A 93 5.31 15.46 -3.53
CA LYS A 93 6.08 15.36 -4.80
C LYS A 93 5.51 14.39 -5.83
N ARG A 94 4.44 13.69 -5.49
CA ARG A 94 4.01 12.47 -6.19
C ARG A 94 2.86 12.77 -7.15
N HIS A 95 2.79 12.01 -8.26
CA HIS A 95 1.63 12.03 -9.13
C HIS A 95 0.47 11.25 -8.49
N LEU A 96 -0.61 11.95 -8.12
CA LEU A 96 -1.72 11.40 -7.34
C LEU A 96 -2.91 10.89 -8.18
N THR A 97 -2.93 11.14 -9.50
CA THR A 97 -4.04 10.79 -10.40
C THR A 97 -3.56 10.25 -11.73
N PHE A 98 -4.37 9.40 -12.36
CA PHE A 98 -4.23 9.01 -13.77
C PHE A 98 -4.73 10.08 -14.76
N TYR A 99 -5.57 11.00 -14.30
CA TYR A 99 -6.27 12.00 -15.11
C TYR A 99 -5.53 13.34 -15.11
N ASP A 100 -4.24 13.32 -15.44
CA ASP A 100 -3.38 14.52 -15.54
C ASP A 100 -3.23 15.05 -16.98
N GLY A 101 -3.97 14.47 -17.93
CA GLY A 101 -3.90 14.79 -19.36
C GLY A 101 -2.72 14.16 -20.10
N SER A 102 -1.86 13.38 -19.44
CA SER A 102 -0.72 12.71 -20.10
C SER A 102 -1.09 11.43 -20.86
N CYS A 103 -2.21 10.79 -20.50
CA CYS A 103 -2.70 9.58 -21.16
C CYS A 103 -3.85 9.92 -22.14
N PRO A 104 -3.67 9.72 -23.47
CA PRO A 104 -4.72 10.03 -24.45
C PRO A 104 -6.04 9.28 -24.21
N GLY A 105 -5.99 8.09 -23.59
CA GLY A 105 -7.15 7.26 -23.29
C GLY A 105 -7.94 7.68 -22.05
N LEU A 106 -7.48 8.68 -21.30
CA LEU A 106 -8.13 9.17 -20.07
C LEU A 106 -8.28 10.70 -20.10
N PRO A 107 -9.16 11.24 -20.96
CA PRO A 107 -9.44 12.67 -20.97
C PRO A 107 -10.24 13.09 -19.73
N GLY A 108 -10.12 14.35 -19.35
CA GLY A 108 -10.97 15.00 -18.35
C GLY A 108 -10.34 15.08 -16.95
N VAL A 109 -11.21 15.33 -15.96
CA VAL A 109 -10.84 15.54 -14.55
C VAL A 109 -11.55 14.50 -13.71
N CYS A 110 -10.82 13.83 -12.82
CA CYS A 110 -11.39 12.85 -11.89
C CYS A 110 -11.43 13.42 -10.46
N HIS A 111 -12.64 13.48 -9.89
CA HIS A 111 -12.85 13.80 -8.47
C HIS A 111 -13.32 12.55 -7.74
N ILE A 112 -12.37 11.67 -7.38
CA ILE A 112 -12.69 10.37 -6.79
C ILE A 112 -13.06 10.50 -5.29
N PRO A 113 -14.20 9.96 -4.83
CA PRO A 113 -14.57 9.99 -3.41
C PRO A 113 -13.66 9.09 -2.56
N MET A 114 -13.12 9.65 -1.47
CA MET A 114 -12.16 8.98 -0.58
C MET A 114 -12.62 8.90 0.88
N ALA A 115 -13.91 9.11 1.17
CA ALA A 115 -14.46 9.03 2.53
C ALA A 115 -14.18 7.66 3.19
N GLU A 116 -14.32 6.58 2.42
CA GLU A 116 -13.95 5.22 2.83
C GLU A 116 -12.93 4.67 1.83
N PRO A 117 -11.62 4.93 2.01
CA PRO A 117 -10.63 4.76 0.93
C PRO A 117 -10.23 3.31 0.64
N PHE A 118 -10.49 2.39 1.57
CA PHE A 118 -10.13 0.98 1.44
C PHE A 118 -11.38 0.10 1.21
N CYS A 119 -11.21 -1.07 0.57
CA CYS A 119 -12.30 -2.00 0.34
C CYS A 119 -12.73 -2.71 1.64
N ALA A 120 -13.93 -2.39 2.15
CA ALA A 120 -14.47 -2.94 3.39
C ALA A 120 -14.49 -4.48 3.40
N LYS A 121 -14.99 -5.11 2.33
CA LYS A 121 -15.05 -6.59 2.21
C LYS A 121 -13.67 -7.24 2.27
N THR A 122 -12.68 -6.67 1.58
CA THR A 122 -11.31 -7.20 1.63
C THR A 122 -10.72 -7.06 3.02
N ARG A 123 -10.97 -5.95 3.71
CA ARG A 123 -10.52 -5.74 5.09
C ARG A 123 -11.16 -6.74 6.06
N GLU A 124 -12.45 -7.02 5.93
CA GLU A 124 -13.14 -8.05 6.73
C GLU A 124 -12.49 -9.43 6.56
N VAL A 125 -12.20 -9.83 5.33
CA VAL A 125 -11.50 -11.09 5.04
C VAL A 125 -10.11 -11.12 5.70
N LEU A 126 -9.34 -10.03 5.62
CA LEU A 126 -8.03 -9.95 6.26
C LEU A 126 -8.13 -10.07 7.78
N MET A 127 -9.11 -9.42 8.40
CA MET A 127 -9.36 -9.49 9.84
C MET A 127 -9.75 -10.89 10.29
N ASP A 128 -10.64 -11.56 9.55
CA ASP A 128 -11.04 -12.94 9.83
C ASP A 128 -9.86 -13.90 9.73
N VAL A 129 -8.99 -13.71 8.74
CA VAL A 129 -7.78 -14.52 8.56
C VAL A 129 -6.78 -14.25 9.70
N ALA A 130 -6.54 -13.00 10.06
CA ALA A 130 -5.65 -12.66 11.18
C ALA A 130 -6.13 -13.31 12.50
N LYS A 131 -7.43 -13.24 12.78
CA LYS A 131 -8.05 -13.91 13.93
C LYS A 131 -7.86 -15.43 13.91
N LYS A 132 -8.11 -16.08 12.76
CA LYS A 132 -7.93 -17.54 12.60
C LYS A 132 -6.48 -17.98 12.78
N LEU A 133 -5.53 -17.13 12.40
CA LEU A 133 -4.09 -17.39 12.54
C LEU A 133 -3.54 -17.01 13.93
N GLY A 134 -4.36 -16.42 14.82
CA GLY A 134 -3.90 -15.95 16.13
C GLY A 134 -2.93 -14.77 16.04
N ILE A 135 -2.95 -14.01 14.94
CA ILE A 135 -2.08 -12.84 14.73
C ILE A 135 -2.67 -11.66 15.49
N LYS A 136 -1.88 -11.07 16.40
CA LYS A 136 -2.24 -9.83 17.09
C LYS A 136 -2.41 -8.71 16.06
N SER A 137 -3.64 -8.21 15.97
CA SER A 137 -4.02 -7.27 14.92
C SER A 137 -5.03 -6.23 15.40
N HIS A 138 -4.94 -5.04 14.81
CA HIS A 138 -5.82 -3.91 15.04
C HIS A 138 -6.76 -3.74 13.83
N SER A 139 -8.06 -3.66 14.09
CA SER A 139 -9.11 -3.69 13.06
C SER A 139 -9.37 -2.37 12.36
N LYS A 140 -8.69 -1.30 12.79
CA LYS A 140 -8.78 0.05 12.24
C LYS A 140 -7.49 0.80 12.58
N GLY A 141 -7.22 1.85 11.82
CA GLY A 141 -6.07 2.72 12.04
C GLY A 141 -5.94 3.75 10.93
N THR A 142 -5.67 4.99 11.32
CA THR A 142 -5.39 6.11 10.41
C THR A 142 -3.91 6.16 10.10
N MET A 143 -3.56 5.92 8.83
CA MET A 143 -2.19 6.00 8.34
C MET A 143 -1.79 7.44 7.98
N ILE A 144 -0.75 7.98 8.59
CA ILE A 144 -0.09 9.21 8.12
C ILE A 144 0.93 8.82 7.04
N THR A 145 0.76 9.30 5.82
CA THR A 145 1.78 9.09 4.77
C THR A 145 2.61 10.33 4.57
N ILE A 146 3.87 10.32 5.01
CA ILE A 146 4.83 11.41 4.79
C ILE A 146 5.61 11.21 3.50
N GLU A 147 6.23 12.27 3.00
CA GLU A 147 7.00 12.22 1.75
C GLU A 147 8.26 11.34 1.86
N GLY A 148 9.01 11.43 2.96
CA GLY A 148 10.35 10.82 3.06
C GLY A 148 11.43 11.56 2.25
N PRO A 149 12.64 11.00 2.10
CA PRO A 149 13.09 9.72 2.66
C PRO A 149 13.51 9.82 4.14
N ARG A 150 13.59 11.03 4.70
CA ARG A 150 13.85 11.19 6.13
C ARG A 150 12.67 10.67 6.96
N PHE A 151 12.98 10.14 8.13
CA PHE A 151 11.98 9.96 9.19
C PHE A 151 11.48 11.32 9.73
N SER A 152 10.43 11.26 10.53
CA SER A 152 9.87 12.42 11.20
C SER A 152 10.86 12.99 12.22
N SER A 153 10.80 14.30 12.42
CA SER A 153 11.27 14.89 13.68
C SER A 153 10.28 14.55 14.81
N ARG A 154 10.73 14.64 16.06
CA ARG A 154 9.85 14.39 17.21
C ARG A 154 8.65 15.35 17.26
N ALA A 155 8.84 16.61 16.85
CA ALA A 155 7.75 17.59 16.78
C ALA A 155 6.69 17.17 15.75
N GLU A 156 7.11 16.67 14.58
CA GLU A 156 6.20 16.12 13.58
C GLU A 156 5.48 14.87 14.11
N SER A 157 6.20 13.95 14.77
CA SER A 157 5.62 12.74 15.35
C SER A 157 4.51 13.07 16.37
N LEU A 158 4.78 14.01 17.29
CA LEU A 158 3.80 14.48 18.28
C LEU A 158 2.61 15.21 17.62
N MET A 159 2.85 15.98 16.56
CA MET A 159 1.77 16.62 15.79
C MET A 159 0.89 15.58 15.11
N PHE A 160 1.46 14.55 14.48
CA PHE A 160 0.70 13.50 13.82
C PHE A 160 -0.16 12.69 14.79
N ARG A 161 0.33 12.47 16.01
CA ARG A 161 -0.46 11.90 17.11
C ARG A 161 -1.66 12.76 17.49
N SER A 162 -1.47 14.07 17.56
CA SER A 162 -2.54 15.02 17.93
C SER A 162 -3.62 15.16 16.85
N TRP A 163 -3.28 14.87 15.59
CA TRP A 163 -4.24 14.78 14.48
C TRP A 163 -5.07 13.51 14.47
N GLY A 164 -4.76 12.54 15.35
CA GLY A 164 -5.44 11.25 15.35
C GLY A 164 -4.73 10.16 14.52
N GLY A 165 -3.51 10.40 14.03
CA GLY A 165 -2.72 9.36 13.36
C GLY A 165 -2.38 8.20 14.28
N ASP A 166 -2.51 6.97 13.76
CA ASP A 166 -2.27 5.74 14.53
C ASP A 166 -0.95 5.06 14.12
N VAL A 167 -0.64 5.12 12.83
CA VAL A 167 0.59 4.60 12.24
C VAL A 167 1.10 5.57 11.17
N ILE A 168 2.40 5.55 10.90
CA ILE A 168 3.05 6.44 9.93
C ILE A 168 3.90 5.66 8.94
N ASN A 169 3.76 5.96 7.65
CA ASN A 169 4.57 5.36 6.60
C ASN A 169 4.93 6.37 5.50
N MET A 170 5.53 5.86 4.43
CA MET A 170 5.90 6.66 3.26
C MET A 170 5.24 6.20 1.96
N THR A 171 4.32 5.22 1.97
CA THR A 171 3.95 4.50 0.72
C THR A 171 2.46 4.32 0.48
N THR A 172 1.56 4.53 1.45
CA THR A 172 0.12 4.29 1.25
C THR A 172 -0.49 5.26 0.24
N VAL A 173 -0.08 6.54 0.26
CA VAL A 173 -0.51 7.56 -0.69
C VAL A 173 0.62 7.81 -1.71
N PRO A 174 0.37 7.85 -3.03
CA PRO A 174 -0.93 7.76 -3.73
C PRO A 174 -1.46 6.37 -4.05
N GLU A 175 -0.82 5.30 -3.56
CA GLU A 175 -1.15 3.92 -3.96
C GLU A 175 -2.65 3.60 -3.80
N VAL A 176 -3.25 3.97 -2.65
CA VAL A 176 -4.69 3.79 -2.37
C VAL A 176 -5.60 4.64 -3.27
N VAL A 177 -5.17 5.84 -3.63
CA VAL A 177 -5.93 6.77 -4.49
C VAL A 177 -6.01 6.22 -5.90
N LEU A 178 -4.86 5.86 -6.45
CA LEU A 178 -4.75 5.32 -7.81
C LEU A 178 -5.44 3.96 -7.91
N ALA A 179 -5.38 3.11 -6.89
CA ALA A 179 -6.13 1.87 -6.88
C ALA A 179 -7.65 2.11 -7.00
N ARG A 180 -8.18 3.14 -6.34
CA ARG A 180 -9.59 3.50 -6.46
C ARG A 180 -9.94 4.05 -7.84
N GLU A 181 -9.13 4.95 -8.39
CA GLU A 181 -9.32 5.45 -9.76
C GLU A 181 -9.26 4.32 -10.81
N ALA A 182 -8.45 3.28 -10.55
CA ALA A 182 -8.35 2.08 -11.39
C ALA A 182 -9.53 1.11 -11.23
N GLY A 183 -10.43 1.33 -10.26
CA GLY A 183 -11.54 0.42 -9.96
C GLY A 183 -11.12 -0.86 -9.25
N LEU A 184 -10.01 -0.83 -8.50
CA LEU A 184 -9.43 -1.99 -7.81
C LEU A 184 -9.80 -2.03 -6.33
N CYS A 185 -10.13 -3.22 -5.82
CA CYS A 185 -10.36 -3.44 -4.40
C CYS A 185 -9.03 -3.43 -3.63
N TYR A 186 -8.71 -2.29 -3.00
CA TYR A 186 -7.46 -2.11 -2.27
C TYR A 186 -7.60 -2.31 -0.76
N ALA A 187 -6.71 -3.09 -0.15
CA ALA A 187 -6.54 -3.19 1.29
C ALA A 187 -5.06 -3.25 1.67
N SER A 188 -4.73 -2.72 2.85
CA SER A 188 -3.35 -2.63 3.34
C SER A 188 -3.19 -3.32 4.68
N ILE A 189 -2.15 -4.14 4.77
CA ILE A 189 -1.66 -4.78 5.98
C ILE A 189 -0.43 -3.98 6.41
N ALA A 190 -0.62 -3.07 7.36
CA ALA A 190 0.47 -2.29 7.94
C ALA A 190 1.09 -3.08 9.09
N MET A 191 2.42 -3.19 9.12
CA MET A 191 3.15 -3.84 10.21
C MET A 191 3.92 -2.77 10.96
N ALA A 192 3.63 -2.63 12.25
CA ALA A 192 4.38 -1.72 13.11
C ALA A 192 5.80 -2.28 13.29
N THR A 193 6.81 -1.49 12.99
CA THR A 193 8.22 -1.91 13.09
C THR A 193 8.95 -1.21 14.23
N ASP A 194 8.39 -0.11 14.71
CA ASP A 194 8.98 0.84 15.66
C ASP A 194 7.87 1.78 16.18
N TYR A 195 8.22 2.74 17.06
CA TYR A 195 7.31 3.78 17.55
C TYR A 195 7.65 5.17 16.98
N ASP A 196 8.12 5.24 15.73
CA ASP A 196 8.64 6.46 15.10
C ASP A 196 9.67 7.15 16.02
N CYS A 197 9.41 8.37 16.49
CA CYS A 197 10.31 9.07 17.42
C CYS A 197 9.60 9.86 18.52
N TRP A 198 8.33 9.53 18.82
CA TRP A 198 7.59 10.20 19.91
C TRP A 198 7.98 9.69 21.30
N LYS A 199 8.56 8.50 21.40
CA LYS A 199 9.15 7.96 22.64
C LYS A 199 10.61 8.43 22.78
N GLU A 200 10.97 8.92 23.96
CA GLU A 200 12.30 9.51 24.19
C GLU A 200 13.44 8.51 24.42
N HIS A 201 13.13 7.23 24.66
CA HIS A 201 14.11 6.24 25.14
C HIS A 201 14.16 4.93 24.33
N GLU A 202 13.54 4.88 23.15
CA GLU A 202 13.65 3.73 22.24
C GLU A 202 14.58 4.04 21.06
N GLU A 203 15.30 3.02 20.57
CA GLU A 203 16.23 3.16 19.45
C GLU A 203 15.50 3.53 18.16
N THR A 204 16.10 4.41 17.36
CA THR A 204 15.57 4.81 16.05
C THR A 204 15.68 3.70 15.00
N VAL A 205 14.69 3.67 14.12
CA VAL A 205 14.43 2.62 13.11
C VAL A 205 15.59 2.37 12.14
N SER A 206 15.77 1.10 11.77
CA SER A 206 16.53 0.67 10.58
C SER A 206 15.61 -0.05 9.59
N ASP A 207 15.88 0.13 8.29
CA ASP A 207 14.99 -0.27 7.18
C ASP A 207 14.57 -1.75 7.23
N SER A 208 13.26 -2.01 7.22
CA SER A 208 12.71 -3.34 6.96
C SER A 208 11.94 -3.36 5.64
N CYS A 209 12.44 -4.17 4.72
CA CYS A 209 11.98 -4.28 3.34
C CYS A 209 10.65 -5.06 3.27
N PHE A 210 9.58 -4.42 2.79
CA PHE A 210 8.31 -5.09 2.52
C PHE A 210 7.90 -4.95 1.05
N SER A 211 7.56 -6.07 0.44
CA SER A 211 7.10 -6.17 -0.94
C SER A 211 5.58 -6.01 -1.04
N LEU A 212 5.13 -5.32 -2.08
CA LEU A 212 3.71 -5.20 -2.40
C LEU A 212 3.23 -6.53 -3.00
N LEU A 213 2.27 -7.20 -2.36
CA LEU A 213 1.66 -8.44 -2.86
C LEU A 213 0.29 -8.18 -3.50
N ALA A 214 0.25 -7.82 -4.79
CA ALA A 214 -1.04 -7.79 -5.47
C ALA A 214 -1.60 -9.23 -5.67
N LEU A 215 -2.85 -9.46 -5.25
CA LEU A 215 -3.52 -10.75 -5.36
C LEU A 215 -4.72 -10.62 -6.29
N VAL A 216 -4.78 -11.42 -7.35
CA VAL A 216 -5.82 -11.30 -8.37
C VAL A 216 -6.92 -12.33 -8.15
N ALA A 217 -8.16 -11.90 -7.99
CA ALA A 217 -9.29 -12.77 -8.25
C ALA A 217 -9.76 -12.50 -9.69
N LYS A 218 -9.33 -13.32 -10.67
CA LYS A 218 -9.94 -13.24 -12.01
C LYS A 218 -11.38 -13.76 -11.91
N PRO A 219 -12.40 -13.03 -12.38
CA PRO A 219 -13.72 -13.60 -12.52
C PRO A 219 -13.66 -14.64 -13.65
N GLY A 220 -13.68 -15.93 -13.31
CA GLY A 220 -13.70 -17.01 -14.30
C GLY A 220 -13.05 -18.32 -13.88
N SER A 221 -13.46 -18.92 -12.75
CA SER A 221 -13.34 -20.38 -12.51
C SER A 221 -14.21 -20.88 -11.35
N LEU A 222 -15.34 -20.24 -11.07
CA LEU A 222 -16.44 -20.89 -10.37
C LEU A 222 -17.29 -21.50 -11.47
N GLY A 223 -17.10 -22.82 -11.68
CA GLY A 223 -17.81 -23.58 -12.70
C GLY A 223 -19.32 -23.51 -12.50
N SER A 224 -20.02 -23.55 -13.63
CA SER A 224 -21.24 -24.36 -13.76
C SER A 224 -21.04 -25.76 -13.17
#